data_AF-A0A9W6Z280-F1
#
_entry.id   AF-A0A9W6Z280-F1
#
_cell.length_a   1.000
_cell.length_b   1.000
_cell.length_c   1.000
_cell.angle_alpha   90.00
_cell.angle_beta   90.00
_cell.angle_gamma   90.00
#
_symmetry.space_group_name_H-M   'P 1'
#
loop_
_entity.id
_entity.type
_entity.pdbx_description
1 polymer ?
#
loop_
_entity_poly.entity_id
_entity_poly.type
_entity_poly.pdbx_seq_one_letter_code
_entity_poly.pdbx_strand_id
1 'polypeptide(L)'
;MQAPVVFMNTAAQRQTGREAQIQNITAAKAVADIIRTCLGPKAMLKMLLDPMGGIVLTNDGHAILREIDVAHPAAKSMIELSRTQDEEVGDGTTSVIILAGEILAQTFPYIEKNIHPVVIIQALKQALKDALTIIHSVSKPVDLDNDDAMIKLISAAIGTKYVAKWSEKICRLALKATKTVLLEEGDHKEIDTKRYAKVEKIPGGEIEESEVLDGIMLNKDVVHPKMKRLIEKPRILLLDCPLEYKKGESQTNVEITKEEDWNRLLQIEEEQVKMIFGTTLFVERWL
;
A
#
# COMPACT_ATOMS: atom_id res chain seq x y z
N MET A 1 -18.14 34.13 43.88
CA MET A 1 -18.34 33.27 42.68
C MET A 1 -17.51 33.84 41.56
N GLN A 2 -16.34 33.26 41.27
CA GLN A 2 -15.56 33.66 40.09
C GLN A 2 -16.30 33.16 38.85
N ALA A 3 -16.65 34.08 37.95
CA ALA A 3 -17.17 33.72 36.64
C ALA A 3 -16.12 32.91 35.87
N PRO A 4 -16.52 31.88 35.11
CA PRO A 4 -15.56 31.06 34.38
C PRO A 4 -14.82 31.93 33.35
N VAL A 5 -13.50 31.97 33.47
CA VAL A 5 -12.61 32.66 32.54
C VAL A 5 -12.59 31.87 31.24
N VAL A 6 -13.33 32.33 30.23
CA VAL A 6 -13.29 31.75 28.88
C VAL A 6 -12.06 32.29 28.17
N PHE A 7 -11.00 31.47 28.07
CA PHE A 7 -9.88 31.73 27.16
C PHE A 7 -10.37 31.52 25.71
N MET A 8 -10.74 32.62 25.04
CA MET A 8 -10.99 32.64 23.59
C MET A 8 -9.76 33.23 22.89
N ASN A 9 -9.08 32.41 22.09
CA ASN A 9 -8.14 32.90 21.10
C ASN A 9 -8.94 33.64 20.01
N THR A 10 -8.77 34.97 19.92
CA THR A 10 -9.56 35.87 19.06
C THR A 10 -9.40 35.59 17.55
N ALA A 11 -8.42 34.79 17.15
CA ALA A 11 -8.18 34.42 15.76
C ALA A 11 -8.89 33.13 15.30
N ALA A 12 -9.49 32.35 16.21
CA ALA A 12 -10.07 31.05 15.87
C ALA A 12 -11.55 31.16 15.51
N GLN A 13 -11.88 31.02 14.22
CA GLN A 13 -13.27 30.91 13.77
C GLN A 13 -13.85 29.55 14.20
N ARG A 14 -14.94 29.57 14.98
CA ARG A 14 -15.64 28.36 15.45
C ARG A 14 -16.98 28.23 14.77
N GLN A 15 -17.29 27.01 14.35
CA GLN A 15 -18.62 26.62 13.91
C GLN A 15 -19.25 25.73 14.97
N THR A 16 -20.51 25.99 15.32
CA THR A 16 -21.19 25.29 16.42
C THR A 16 -22.57 24.80 16.00
N GLY A 17 -23.08 23.80 16.72
CA GLY A 17 -24.44 23.30 16.54
C GLY A 17 -24.70 22.67 15.17
N ARG A 18 -25.86 22.96 14.61
CA ARG A 18 -26.36 22.34 13.37
C ARG A 18 -25.56 22.74 12.14
N GLU A 19 -25.07 23.97 12.08
CA GLU A 19 -24.28 24.44 10.93
C GLU A 19 -23.04 23.57 10.71
N ALA A 20 -22.34 23.20 11.79
CA ALA A 20 -21.21 22.28 11.72
C ALA A 20 -21.61 20.88 11.23
N GLN A 21 -22.77 20.37 11.66
CA GLN A 21 -23.27 19.06 11.22
C GLN A 21 -23.60 19.06 9.73
N ILE A 22 -24.25 20.11 9.25
CA ILE A 22 -24.60 20.28 7.84
C ILE A 22 -23.32 20.36 7.00
N GLN A 23 -22.33 21.13 7.42
CA GLN A 23 -21.04 21.25 6.72
C GLN A 23 -20.27 19.93 6.66
N ASN A 24 -20.29 19.14 7.75
CA ASN A 24 -19.70 17.82 7.76
C ASN A 24 -20.36 16.88 6.72
N ILE A 25 -21.70 16.89 6.65
CA ILE A 25 -22.45 16.05 5.71
C ILE A 25 -22.22 16.51 4.27
N THR A 26 -22.25 17.81 3.99
CA THR A 26 -22.02 18.34 2.64
C THR A 26 -20.60 18.06 2.16
N ALA A 27 -19.60 18.17 3.04
CA ALA A 27 -18.22 17.84 2.72
C ALA A 27 -18.05 16.34 2.38
N ALA A 28 -18.62 15.44 3.20
CA ALA A 28 -18.55 14.00 2.92
C ALA A 28 -19.29 13.62 1.64
N LYS A 29 -20.46 14.24 1.39
CA LYS A 29 -21.22 14.06 0.15
C LYS A 29 -20.45 14.55 -1.06
N ALA A 30 -19.78 15.70 -0.98
CA ALA A 30 -18.98 16.23 -2.08
C ALA A 30 -17.84 15.25 -2.48
N VAL A 31 -17.17 14.64 -1.50
CA VAL A 31 -16.17 13.60 -1.76
C VAL A 31 -16.77 12.39 -2.47
N ALA A 32 -17.93 11.91 -2.02
CA ALA A 32 -18.63 10.80 -2.66
C ALA A 32 -19.08 11.13 -4.10
N ASP A 33 -19.60 12.34 -4.33
CA ASP A 33 -20.07 12.80 -5.64
C ASP A 33 -18.93 12.88 -6.66
N ILE A 34 -17.71 13.24 -6.24
CA ILE A 34 -16.52 13.25 -7.10
C ILE A 34 -16.28 11.87 -7.69
N ILE A 35 -16.28 10.81 -6.86
CA ILE A 35 -15.91 9.46 -7.31
C ILE A 35 -17.10 8.59 -7.77
N ARG A 36 -18.33 9.11 -7.69
CA ARG A 36 -19.56 8.36 -8.04
C ARG A 36 -19.53 7.80 -9.46
N THR A 37 -18.91 8.53 -10.39
CA THR A 37 -18.77 8.12 -11.79
C THR A 37 -17.68 7.08 -12.04
N CYS A 38 -16.90 6.73 -11.01
CA CYS A 38 -15.85 5.71 -11.06
C CYS A 38 -16.33 4.34 -10.57
N LEU A 39 -17.60 4.21 -10.15
CA LEU A 39 -18.17 2.94 -9.71
C LEU A 39 -18.82 2.18 -10.87
N GLY A 40 -18.53 0.88 -10.97
CA GLY A 40 -19.15 -0.06 -11.90
C GLY A 40 -18.32 -0.37 -13.16
N PRO A 41 -18.79 -1.29 -14.02
CA PRO A 41 -18.04 -1.76 -15.19
C PRO A 41 -17.92 -0.72 -16.31
N LYS A 42 -18.76 0.32 -16.29
CA LYS A 42 -18.71 1.48 -17.19
C LYS A 42 -18.17 2.73 -16.47
N ALA A 43 -17.30 2.52 -15.49
CA ALA A 43 -16.63 3.61 -14.78
C ALA A 43 -15.88 4.51 -15.76
N MET A 44 -16.03 5.82 -15.59
CA MET A 44 -15.28 6.79 -16.39
C MET A 44 -13.90 7.00 -15.78
N LEU A 45 -12.88 7.09 -16.66
CA LEU A 45 -11.54 7.50 -16.26
C LEU A 45 -11.55 8.98 -15.88
N LYS A 46 -10.85 9.32 -14.81
CA LYS A 46 -10.59 10.70 -14.42
C LYS A 46 -9.13 11.03 -14.71
N MET A 47 -8.95 12.17 -15.35
CA MET A 47 -7.64 12.78 -15.57
C MET A 47 -7.40 13.79 -14.46
N LEU A 48 -6.36 13.58 -13.67
CA LEU A 48 -5.91 14.45 -12.60
C LEU A 48 -4.60 15.11 -13.05
N LEU A 49 -4.46 16.38 -12.72
CA LEU A 49 -3.27 17.16 -13.02
C LEU A 49 -2.57 17.49 -11.70
N ASP A 50 -1.36 17.00 -11.55
CA ASP A 50 -0.52 17.30 -10.40
C ASP A 50 0.00 18.74 -10.50
N PRO A 51 0.32 19.39 -9.36
CA PRO A 51 0.93 20.72 -9.38
C PRO A 51 2.30 20.74 -10.10
N MET A 52 2.95 19.59 -10.23
CA MET A 52 4.21 19.42 -10.96
C MET A 52 4.02 19.16 -12.47
N GLY A 53 2.77 19.16 -12.96
CA GLY A 53 2.45 18.88 -14.37
C GLY A 53 2.38 17.39 -14.73
N GLY A 54 2.46 16.49 -13.74
CA GLY A 54 2.16 15.07 -13.91
C GLY A 54 0.68 14.86 -14.26
N ILE A 55 0.39 13.93 -15.18
CA ILE A 55 -0.98 13.58 -15.54
C ILE A 55 -1.24 12.16 -15.04
N VAL A 56 -2.18 12.02 -14.12
CA VAL A 56 -2.64 10.72 -13.61
C VAL A 56 -4.00 10.42 -14.23
N LEU A 57 -4.08 9.38 -15.05
CA LEU A 57 -5.33 8.89 -15.64
C LEU A 57 -5.72 7.59 -14.96
N THR A 58 -6.78 7.61 -14.16
CA THR A 58 -7.24 6.42 -13.44
C THR A 58 -8.74 6.47 -13.15
N ASN A 59 -9.33 5.29 -13.00
CA ASN A 59 -10.69 5.11 -12.48
C ASN A 59 -10.69 4.52 -11.06
N ASP A 60 -9.51 4.28 -10.47
CA ASP A 60 -9.42 3.79 -9.11
C ASP A 60 -9.70 4.93 -8.12
N GLY A 61 -10.75 4.76 -7.32
CA GLY A 61 -11.18 5.79 -6.37
C GLY A 61 -10.14 6.10 -5.31
N HIS A 62 -9.37 5.12 -4.85
CA HIS A 62 -8.33 5.36 -3.86
C HIS A 62 -7.20 6.23 -4.45
N ALA A 63 -6.76 5.91 -5.66
CA ALA A 63 -5.75 6.70 -6.37
C ALA A 63 -6.24 8.13 -6.62
N ILE A 64 -7.51 8.32 -6.99
CA ILE A 64 -8.10 9.65 -7.18
C ILE A 64 -8.11 10.45 -5.87
N LEU A 65 -8.59 9.83 -4.79
CA LEU A 65 -8.72 10.51 -3.49
C LEU A 65 -7.38 10.87 -2.86
N ARG A 66 -6.30 10.17 -3.23
CA ARG A 66 -4.95 10.46 -2.76
C ARG A 66 -4.36 11.73 -3.37
N GLU A 67 -4.70 12.04 -4.62
CA GLU A 67 -4.20 13.23 -5.32
C GLU A 67 -5.02 14.50 -5.06
N ILE A 68 -6.22 14.37 -4.48
CA ILE A 68 -7.09 15.51 -4.18
C ILE A 68 -6.72 16.10 -2.80
N ASP A 69 -6.32 17.37 -2.79
CA ASP A 69 -6.18 18.12 -1.55
C ASP A 69 -7.55 18.65 -1.08
N VAL A 70 -7.91 18.36 0.17
CA VAL A 70 -9.18 18.76 0.78
C VAL A 70 -8.97 19.58 2.06
N ALA A 71 -9.64 20.72 2.16
CA ALA A 71 -9.53 21.60 3.33
C ALA A 71 -10.35 21.11 4.53
N HIS A 72 -11.56 20.58 4.27
CA HIS A 72 -12.53 20.27 5.33
C HIS A 72 -12.19 18.97 6.08
N PRO A 73 -12.18 18.95 7.43
CA PRO A 73 -11.74 17.79 8.21
C PRO A 73 -12.59 16.53 7.96
N ALA A 74 -13.91 16.66 7.82
CA ALA A 74 -14.77 15.51 7.49
C ALA A 74 -14.41 14.87 6.14
N ALA A 75 -13.95 15.66 5.16
CA ALA A 75 -13.49 15.13 3.88
C ALA A 75 -12.15 14.39 4.04
N LYS A 76 -11.24 14.89 4.90
CA LYS A 76 -9.99 14.18 5.23
C LYS A 76 -10.27 12.82 5.86
N SER A 77 -11.19 12.74 6.81
CA SER A 77 -11.59 11.45 7.41
C SER A 77 -12.19 10.49 6.39
N MET A 78 -12.92 10.98 5.38
CA MET A 78 -13.39 10.14 4.26
C MET A 78 -12.22 9.61 3.42
N ILE A 79 -11.21 10.43 3.13
CA ILE A 79 -10.03 9.97 2.38
C ILE A 79 -9.23 8.92 3.19
N GLU A 80 -9.08 9.13 4.50
CA GLU A 80 -8.44 8.15 5.39
C GLU A 80 -9.20 6.82 5.42
N LEU A 81 -10.54 6.86 5.44
CA LEU A 81 -11.37 5.65 5.35
C LEU A 81 -11.09 4.85 4.06
N SER A 82 -10.95 5.54 2.92
CA SER A 82 -10.59 4.90 1.65
C SER A 82 -9.22 4.22 1.72
N ARG A 83 -8.25 4.84 2.41
CA ARG A 83 -6.91 4.27 2.60
C ARG A 83 -6.93 3.01 3.45
N THR A 84 -7.63 3.02 4.59
CA THR A 84 -7.73 1.83 5.44
C THR A 84 -8.40 0.68 4.70
N GLN A 85 -9.45 0.97 3.91
CA GLN A 85 -10.11 -0.06 3.11
C GLN A 85 -9.20 -0.67 2.03
N ASP A 86 -8.40 0.18 1.37
CA ASP A 86 -7.42 -0.25 0.36
C ASP A 86 -6.33 -1.15 0.98
N GLU A 87 -5.88 -0.82 2.19
CA GLU A 87 -4.86 -1.60 2.91
C GLU A 87 -5.38 -2.97 3.39
N GLU A 88 -6.66 -3.08 3.78
CA GLU A 88 -7.24 -4.33 4.31
C GLU A 88 -7.64 -5.32 3.21
N VAL A 89 -8.32 -4.87 2.15
CA VAL A 89 -8.87 -5.78 1.12
C VAL A 89 -8.47 -5.42 -0.31
N GLY A 90 -7.98 -4.20 -0.56
CA GLY A 90 -7.57 -3.73 -1.89
C GLY A 90 -8.68 -3.54 -2.93
N ASP A 91 -9.95 -3.77 -2.57
CA ASP A 91 -11.12 -3.52 -3.41
C ASP A 91 -12.26 -2.85 -2.62
N GLY A 92 -13.26 -2.32 -3.33
CA GLY A 92 -14.43 -1.70 -2.73
C GLY A 92 -14.19 -0.30 -2.14
N THR A 93 -13.02 0.29 -2.40
CA THR A 93 -12.64 1.63 -1.92
C THR A 93 -13.66 2.69 -2.37
N THR A 94 -14.08 2.65 -3.63
CA THR A 94 -15.12 3.54 -4.19
C THR A 94 -16.48 3.30 -3.54
N SER A 95 -16.88 2.03 -3.41
CA SER A 95 -18.18 1.62 -2.85
C SER A 95 -18.35 2.09 -1.41
N VAL A 96 -17.31 1.94 -0.57
CA VAL A 96 -17.35 2.35 0.84
C VAL A 96 -17.56 3.86 0.97
N ILE A 97 -16.85 4.65 0.17
CA ILE A 97 -16.94 6.11 0.20
C ILE A 97 -18.30 6.60 -0.29
N ILE A 98 -18.82 6.03 -1.37
CA ILE A 98 -20.15 6.37 -1.90
C ILE A 98 -21.23 5.98 -0.88
N LEU A 99 -21.13 4.79 -0.29
CA LEU A 99 -22.09 4.33 0.71
C LEU A 99 -22.07 5.20 1.97
N ALA A 100 -20.89 5.53 2.49
CA ALA A 100 -20.76 6.39 3.65
C ALA A 100 -21.30 7.81 3.40
N GLY A 101 -20.99 8.39 2.23
CA GLY A 101 -21.53 9.69 1.81
C GLY A 101 -23.05 9.68 1.68
N GLU A 102 -23.62 8.62 1.09
CA GLU A 102 -25.06 8.47 0.93
C GLU A 102 -25.77 8.25 2.27
N ILE A 103 -25.22 7.43 3.18
CA ILE A 103 -25.76 7.26 4.54
C ILE A 103 -25.84 8.62 5.25
N LEU A 104 -24.78 9.42 5.19
CA LEU A 104 -24.78 10.76 5.80
C LEU A 104 -25.82 11.67 5.15
N ALA A 105 -25.96 11.64 3.81
CA ALA A 105 -26.99 12.40 3.11
C ALA A 105 -28.42 11.97 3.51
N GLN A 106 -28.67 10.67 3.68
CA GLN A 106 -29.96 10.15 4.14
C GLN A 106 -30.23 10.48 5.62
N THR A 107 -29.20 10.74 6.42
CA THR A 107 -29.39 11.16 7.82
C THR A 107 -29.80 12.63 7.96
N PHE A 108 -29.54 13.46 6.95
CA PHE A 108 -29.78 14.91 6.98
C PHE A 108 -31.24 15.29 7.32
N PRO A 109 -32.29 14.69 6.72
CA PRO A 109 -33.68 15.04 7.04
C PRO A 109 -34.07 14.73 8.50
N TYR A 110 -33.42 13.75 9.15
CA TYR A 110 -33.67 13.43 10.55
C TYR A 110 -33.05 14.45 11.49
N ILE A 111 -31.91 15.02 11.12
CA ILE A 111 -31.28 16.14 11.82
C ILE A 111 -32.17 17.40 11.70
N GLU A 112 -32.76 17.65 10.52
CA GLU A 112 -33.73 18.74 10.33
C GLU A 112 -34.98 18.56 11.21
N LYS A 113 -35.46 17.32 11.36
CA LYS A 113 -36.54 16.94 12.30
C LYS A 113 -36.15 16.99 13.78
N ASN A 114 -34.97 17.52 14.10
CA ASN A 114 -34.47 17.72 15.46
C ASN A 114 -34.27 16.42 16.25
N ILE A 115 -33.97 15.31 15.56
CA ILE A 115 -33.58 14.07 16.21
C ILE A 115 -32.13 14.19 16.68
N HIS A 116 -31.88 13.85 17.95
CA HIS A 116 -30.53 13.92 18.51
C HIS A 116 -29.58 12.92 17.80
N PRO A 117 -28.38 13.32 17.36
CA PRO A 117 -27.47 12.44 16.59
C PRO A 117 -27.15 11.10 17.25
N VAL A 118 -27.12 11.06 18.59
CA VAL A 118 -26.90 9.82 19.36
C VAL A 118 -27.95 8.74 19.04
N VAL A 119 -29.21 9.14 18.85
CA VAL A 119 -30.30 8.21 18.49
C VAL A 119 -30.05 7.64 17.09
N ILE A 120 -29.64 8.50 16.15
CA ILE A 120 -29.32 8.09 14.77
C ILE A 120 -28.13 7.12 14.77
N ILE A 121 -27.07 7.43 15.52
CA ILE A 121 -25.88 6.56 15.63
C ILE A 121 -26.25 5.20 16.23
N GLN A 122 -27.10 5.16 17.25
CA GLN A 122 -27.56 3.91 17.86
C GLN A 122 -28.37 3.07 16.86
N ALA A 123 -29.27 3.70 16.09
CA ALA A 123 -30.04 3.04 15.05
C ALA A 123 -29.14 2.49 13.92
N LEU A 124 -28.16 3.27 13.45
CA LEU A 124 -27.21 2.82 12.43
C LEU A 124 -26.35 1.65 12.91
N LYS A 125 -25.92 1.64 14.18
CA LYS A 125 -25.20 0.50 14.76
C LYS A 125 -26.03 -0.77 14.82
N GLN A 126 -27.34 -0.65 15.08
CA GLN A 126 -28.25 -1.79 15.05
C GLN A 126 -28.46 -2.28 13.61
N ALA A 127 -28.76 -1.37 12.68
CA ALA A 127 -28.94 -1.68 11.27
C ALA A 127 -27.70 -2.35 10.65
N LEU A 128 -26.49 -1.96 11.08
CA LEU A 128 -25.24 -2.59 10.65
C LEU A 128 -25.17 -4.07 11.05
N LYS A 129 -25.59 -4.44 12.27
CA LYS A 129 -25.60 -5.84 12.72
C LYS A 129 -26.58 -6.68 11.91
N ASP A 130 -27.76 -6.13 11.65
CA ASP A 130 -28.80 -6.81 10.87
C ASP A 130 -28.35 -6.98 9.41
N ALA A 131 -27.74 -5.96 8.82
CA ALA A 131 -27.18 -6.01 7.47
C ALA A 131 -26.09 -7.08 7.33
N LEU A 132 -25.17 -7.19 8.29
CA LEU A 132 -24.14 -8.24 8.28
C LEU A 132 -24.75 -9.64 8.36
N THR A 133 -25.79 -9.81 9.18
CA THR A 133 -26.50 -11.10 9.29
C THR A 133 -27.14 -11.51 7.96
N ILE A 134 -27.72 -10.55 7.22
CA ILE A 134 -28.29 -10.79 5.89
C ILE A 134 -27.18 -11.10 4.86
N ILE A 135 -26.04 -10.42 4.93
CA ILE A 135 -24.90 -10.71 4.04
C ILE A 135 -24.42 -12.15 4.22
N HIS A 136 -24.33 -12.63 5.47
CA HIS A 136 -23.94 -14.01 5.76
C HIS A 136 -24.97 -15.03 5.26
N SER A 137 -26.28 -14.71 5.28
CA SER A 137 -27.32 -15.63 4.79
C SER A 137 -27.38 -15.73 3.26
N VAL A 138 -26.95 -14.69 2.55
CA VAL A 138 -26.90 -14.66 1.07
C VAL A 138 -25.57 -15.19 0.52
N SER A 139 -24.51 -15.17 1.35
CA SER A 139 -23.18 -15.66 1.00
C SER A 139 -23.18 -17.14 0.61
N LYS A 140 -22.43 -17.48 -0.44
CA LYS A 140 -22.25 -18.87 -0.88
C LYS A 140 -20.78 -19.29 -0.69
N PRO A 141 -20.50 -20.48 -0.15
CA PRO A 141 -19.13 -20.96 -0.03
C PRO A 141 -18.55 -21.20 -1.43
N VAL A 142 -17.25 -20.94 -1.57
CA VAL A 142 -16.48 -21.21 -2.79
C VAL A 142 -15.33 -22.14 -2.44
N ASP A 143 -15.09 -23.09 -3.33
CA ASP A 143 -13.94 -23.98 -3.28
C ASP A 143 -12.67 -23.21 -3.68
N LEU A 144 -11.65 -23.26 -2.81
CA LEU A 144 -10.39 -22.53 -2.97
C LEU A 144 -9.36 -23.31 -3.79
N ASP A 145 -9.50 -24.63 -3.87
CA ASP A 145 -8.55 -25.50 -4.60
C ASP A 145 -8.86 -25.54 -6.10
N ASN A 146 -10.02 -25.02 -6.51
CA ASN A 146 -10.44 -24.98 -7.90
C ASN A 146 -9.96 -23.70 -8.61
N ASP A 147 -8.90 -23.85 -9.40
CA ASP A 147 -8.26 -22.76 -10.14
C ASP A 147 -9.22 -22.04 -11.10
N ASP A 148 -10.10 -22.77 -11.77
CA ASP A 148 -11.07 -22.17 -12.70
C ASP A 148 -12.12 -21.33 -11.98
N ALA A 149 -12.54 -21.76 -10.78
CA ALA A 149 -13.44 -21.00 -9.93
C ALA A 149 -12.75 -19.72 -9.43
N MET A 150 -11.49 -19.83 -9.00
CA MET A 150 -10.69 -18.70 -8.53
C MET A 150 -10.40 -17.68 -9.65
N ILE A 151 -10.09 -18.14 -10.86
CA ILE A 151 -9.89 -17.26 -12.03
C ILE A 151 -11.17 -16.47 -12.32
N LYS A 152 -12.34 -17.10 -12.25
CA LYS A 152 -13.64 -16.41 -12.44
C LYS A 152 -13.90 -15.37 -11.35
N LEU A 153 -13.54 -15.68 -10.10
CA LEU A 153 -13.65 -14.73 -8.98
C LEU A 153 -12.75 -13.52 -9.19
N ILE A 154 -11.47 -13.72 -9.50
CA ILE A 154 -10.51 -12.64 -9.74
C ILE A 154 -10.95 -11.80 -10.95
N SER A 155 -11.48 -12.45 -12.00
CA SER A 155 -11.99 -11.76 -13.19
C SER A 155 -13.14 -10.79 -12.88
N ALA A 156 -13.96 -11.08 -11.84
CA ALA A 156 -15.04 -10.19 -11.44
C ALA A 156 -14.51 -8.85 -10.89
N ALA A 157 -13.41 -8.86 -10.15
CA ALA A 157 -12.76 -7.66 -9.61
C ALA A 157 -11.98 -6.88 -10.68
N ILE A 158 -11.36 -7.58 -11.64
CA ILE A 158 -10.54 -6.94 -12.70
C ILE A 158 -11.41 -6.27 -13.77
N GLY A 159 -12.63 -6.76 -14.00
CA GLY A 159 -13.49 -6.31 -15.12
C GLY A 159 -13.84 -4.82 -15.12
N THR A 160 -13.72 -4.13 -13.97
CA THR A 160 -14.00 -2.69 -13.85
C THR A 160 -12.79 -1.80 -14.17
N LYS A 161 -11.59 -2.38 -14.38
CA LYS A 161 -10.34 -1.63 -14.60
C LYS A 161 -9.91 -1.68 -16.07
N TYR A 162 -9.02 -0.77 -16.47
CA TYR A 162 -8.48 -0.72 -17.84
C TYR A 162 -7.88 -2.06 -18.32
N VAL A 163 -7.39 -2.86 -17.37
CA VAL A 163 -6.76 -4.15 -17.63
C VAL A 163 -7.73 -5.27 -18.00
N ALA A 164 -9.03 -4.99 -18.11
CA ALA A 164 -10.04 -5.93 -18.56
C ALA A 164 -9.74 -6.57 -19.94
N LYS A 165 -8.98 -5.90 -20.82
CA LYS A 165 -8.56 -6.46 -22.12
C LYS A 165 -7.64 -7.68 -21.99
N TRP A 166 -6.81 -7.72 -20.95
CA TRP A 166 -5.87 -8.81 -20.66
C TRP A 166 -6.27 -9.55 -19.39
N SER A 167 -7.57 -9.58 -19.07
CA SER A 167 -8.10 -10.10 -17.82
C SER A 167 -7.66 -11.54 -17.58
N GLU A 168 -7.70 -12.41 -18.59
CA GLU A 168 -7.33 -13.82 -18.47
C GLU A 168 -5.88 -14.01 -18.03
N LYS A 169 -4.93 -13.35 -18.69
CA LYS A 169 -3.50 -13.41 -18.35
C LYS A 169 -3.26 -12.89 -16.93
N ILE A 170 -3.88 -11.77 -16.56
CA ILE A 170 -3.69 -11.16 -15.24
C ILE A 170 -4.32 -11.99 -14.13
N CYS A 171 -5.49 -12.59 -14.36
CA CYS A 171 -6.10 -13.51 -13.39
C CYS A 171 -5.17 -14.70 -13.12
N ARG A 172 -4.56 -15.27 -14.16
CA ARG A 172 -3.59 -16.37 -14.00
C ARG A 172 -2.33 -15.92 -13.26
N LEU A 173 -1.81 -14.75 -13.57
CA LEU A 173 -0.64 -14.19 -12.87
C LEU A 173 -0.96 -13.93 -11.39
N ALA A 174 -2.11 -13.34 -11.10
CA ALA A 174 -2.56 -13.09 -9.73
C ALA A 174 -2.72 -14.39 -8.95
N LEU A 175 -3.40 -15.40 -9.52
CA LEU A 175 -3.57 -16.70 -8.88
C LEU A 175 -2.22 -17.39 -8.62
N LYS A 176 -1.31 -17.38 -9.61
CA LYS A 176 0.03 -17.94 -9.46
C LYS A 176 0.80 -17.23 -8.35
N ALA A 177 0.81 -15.89 -8.35
CA ALA A 177 1.49 -15.11 -7.31
C ALA A 177 0.93 -15.37 -5.91
N THR A 178 -0.40 -15.42 -5.76
CA THR A 178 -1.04 -15.73 -4.47
C THR A 178 -0.68 -17.12 -3.97
N LYS A 179 -0.66 -18.13 -4.86
CA LYS A 179 -0.24 -19.49 -4.50
C LYS A 179 1.25 -19.58 -4.14
N THR A 180 2.13 -18.87 -4.84
CA THR A 180 3.57 -18.85 -4.55
C THR A 180 3.86 -18.23 -3.17
N VAL A 181 3.04 -17.26 -2.74
CA VAL A 181 3.20 -16.55 -1.46
C VAL A 181 2.45 -17.22 -0.30
N LEU A 182 1.58 -18.19 -0.60
CA LEU A 182 0.82 -18.91 0.42
C LEU A 182 1.78 -19.67 1.34
N LEU A 183 1.77 -19.32 2.63
CA LEU A 183 2.45 -20.06 3.68
C LEU A 183 1.40 -20.88 4.44
N GLU A 184 1.56 -22.20 4.43
CA GLU A 184 0.74 -23.13 5.20
C GLU A 184 1.56 -23.63 6.39
N GLU A 185 1.42 -22.96 7.54
CA GLU A 185 1.95 -23.45 8.82
C GLU A 185 0.83 -24.13 9.62
N GLY A 186 0.67 -25.44 9.41
CA GLY A 186 -0.34 -26.25 10.10
C GLY A 186 -1.77 -25.84 9.74
N ASP A 187 -2.51 -25.29 10.71
CA ASP A 187 -3.92 -24.88 10.55
C ASP A 187 -4.07 -23.37 10.26
N HIS A 188 -2.96 -22.66 10.09
CA HIS A 188 -2.94 -21.24 9.75
C HIS A 188 -2.40 -21.05 8.34
N LYS A 189 -3.28 -20.56 7.46
CA LYS A 189 -2.93 -20.09 6.12
C LYS A 189 -2.74 -18.58 6.19
N GLU A 190 -1.53 -18.12 5.95
CA GLU A 190 -1.22 -16.68 5.90
C GLU A 190 -0.73 -16.31 4.51
N ILE A 191 -1.20 -15.16 4.02
CA ILE A 191 -0.79 -14.60 2.73
C ILE A 191 -0.39 -13.14 2.97
N ASP A 192 0.92 -12.88 3.02
CA ASP A 192 1.45 -11.50 3.05
C ASP A 192 1.93 -11.10 1.64
N THR A 193 1.01 -10.53 0.87
CA THR A 193 1.32 -10.02 -0.47
C THR A 193 2.26 -8.82 -0.44
N LYS A 194 2.26 -8.01 0.63
CA LYS A 194 3.01 -6.75 0.67
C LYS A 194 4.50 -6.98 0.84
N ARG A 195 4.91 -7.98 1.62
CA ARG A 195 6.32 -8.29 1.87
C ARG A 195 6.90 -9.28 0.89
N TYR A 196 6.14 -10.32 0.50
CA TYR A 196 6.67 -11.41 -0.30
C TYR A 196 6.40 -11.27 -1.81
N ALA A 197 5.32 -10.58 -2.23
CA ALA A 197 5.06 -10.33 -3.64
C ALA A 197 5.67 -8.99 -4.10
N LYS A 198 6.98 -9.00 -4.39
CA LYS A 198 7.63 -7.81 -4.97
C LYS A 198 7.31 -7.69 -6.47
N VAL A 199 6.67 -6.59 -6.86
CA VAL A 199 6.40 -6.27 -8.26
C VAL A 199 7.49 -5.37 -8.81
N GLU A 200 8.21 -5.83 -9.84
CA GLU A 200 9.21 -5.04 -10.56
C GLU A 200 8.68 -4.68 -11.95
N LYS A 201 8.64 -3.38 -12.28
CA LYS A 201 8.11 -2.89 -13.56
C LYS A 201 9.25 -2.60 -14.51
N ILE A 202 9.47 -3.47 -15.48
CA ILE A 202 10.47 -3.26 -16.54
C ILE A 202 9.79 -2.62 -17.75
N PRO A 203 10.27 -1.47 -18.25
CA PRO A 203 9.73 -0.86 -19.47
C PRO A 203 10.15 -1.65 -20.71
N GLY A 204 9.21 -1.84 -21.65
CA GLY A 204 9.40 -2.60 -22.88
C GLY A 204 8.64 -3.92 -22.85
N GLY A 205 8.72 -4.67 -23.96
CA GLY A 205 8.01 -5.93 -24.15
C GLY A 205 6.49 -5.77 -24.31
N GLU A 206 5.80 -6.90 -24.31
CA GLU A 206 4.33 -6.97 -24.32
C GLU A 206 3.78 -7.40 -22.95
N ILE A 207 2.54 -7.03 -22.64
CA ILE A 207 1.87 -7.42 -21.38
C ILE A 207 1.80 -8.95 -21.24
N GLU A 208 1.70 -9.67 -22.37
CA GLU A 208 1.63 -11.13 -22.39
C GLU A 208 2.93 -11.82 -21.96
N GLU A 209 4.07 -11.13 -22.09
CA GLU A 209 5.40 -11.58 -21.66
C GLU A 209 5.59 -11.46 -20.14
N SER A 210 4.62 -10.89 -19.42
CA SER A 210 4.68 -10.80 -17.97
C SER A 210 4.56 -12.20 -17.34
N GLU A 211 5.46 -12.51 -16.41
CA GLU A 211 5.51 -13.79 -15.71
C GLU A 211 5.74 -13.61 -14.21
N VAL A 212 5.22 -14.55 -13.43
CA VAL A 212 5.55 -14.67 -12.00
C VAL A 212 6.74 -15.62 -11.88
N LEU A 213 7.84 -15.09 -11.35
CA LEU A 213 9.07 -15.84 -11.07
C LEU A 213 9.02 -16.37 -9.63
N ASP A 214 9.36 -17.65 -9.45
CA ASP A 214 9.51 -18.26 -8.14
C ASP A 214 10.92 -17.96 -7.58
N GLY A 215 11.12 -16.68 -7.23
CA GLY A 215 12.41 -16.18 -6.77
C GLY A 215 12.46 -14.65 -6.70
N ILE A 216 13.65 -14.11 -6.47
CA ILE A 216 13.88 -12.66 -6.37
C ILE A 216 14.61 -12.17 -7.61
N MET A 217 14.07 -11.14 -8.26
CA MET A 217 14.74 -10.42 -9.33
C MET A 217 15.48 -9.21 -8.77
N LEU A 218 16.75 -9.07 -9.13
CA LEU A 218 17.61 -7.96 -8.75
C LEU A 218 18.10 -7.25 -10.03
N ASN A 219 18.04 -5.92 -10.04
CA ASN A 219 18.52 -5.09 -11.14
C ASN A 219 20.03 -4.77 -11.04
N LYS A 220 20.80 -5.62 -10.36
CA LYS A 220 22.24 -5.46 -10.16
C LYS A 220 23.00 -6.50 -10.98
N ASP A 221 23.92 -6.02 -11.80
CA ASP A 221 24.84 -6.88 -12.55
C ASP A 221 26.07 -7.24 -11.70
N VAL A 222 26.87 -8.15 -12.22
CA VAL A 222 28.08 -8.67 -11.60
C VAL A 222 29.14 -7.58 -11.47
N VAL A 223 29.79 -7.51 -10.31
CA VAL A 223 30.77 -6.44 -9.99
C VAL A 223 32.08 -6.53 -10.81
N HIS A 224 32.49 -7.73 -11.22
CA HIS A 224 33.75 -7.96 -11.92
C HIS A 224 33.52 -8.65 -13.28
N PRO A 225 34.13 -8.17 -14.38
CA PRO A 225 33.83 -8.68 -15.73
C PRO A 225 34.22 -10.15 -15.97
N LYS A 226 35.22 -10.67 -15.23
CA LYS A 226 35.64 -12.09 -15.32
C LYS A 226 34.87 -13.02 -14.38
N MET A 227 33.92 -12.51 -13.61
CA MET A 227 33.14 -13.35 -12.68
C MET A 227 32.08 -14.15 -13.47
N LYS A 228 31.82 -15.38 -13.04
CA LYS A 228 30.88 -16.27 -13.71
C LYS A 228 29.46 -15.71 -13.62
N ARG A 229 28.76 -15.64 -14.75
CA ARG A 229 27.39 -15.10 -14.84
C ARG A 229 26.30 -16.08 -14.41
N LEU A 230 26.57 -17.38 -14.53
CA LEU A 230 25.61 -18.43 -14.19
C LEU A 230 26.27 -19.46 -13.27
N ILE A 231 25.59 -19.77 -12.18
CA ILE A 231 25.95 -20.82 -11.22
C ILE A 231 24.70 -21.69 -11.03
N GLU A 232 24.77 -22.97 -11.37
CA GLU A 232 23.59 -23.87 -11.37
C GLU A 232 23.02 -24.14 -9.97
N LYS A 233 23.89 -24.20 -8.94
CA LYS A 233 23.51 -24.38 -7.54
C LYS A 233 24.25 -23.37 -6.67
N PRO A 234 23.81 -22.10 -6.66
CA PRO A 234 24.48 -21.05 -5.92
C PRO A 234 24.28 -21.27 -4.41
N ARG A 235 25.34 -21.07 -3.64
CA ARG A 235 25.23 -20.86 -2.19
C ARG A 235 25.07 -19.37 -1.96
N ILE A 236 23.97 -18.98 -1.36
CA ILE A 236 23.61 -17.57 -1.16
C ILE A 236 23.98 -17.20 0.28
N LEU A 237 24.77 -16.14 0.42
CA LEU A 237 25.12 -15.55 1.70
C LEU A 237 24.56 -14.13 1.76
N LEU A 238 23.73 -13.85 2.76
CA LEU A 238 23.20 -12.53 3.03
C LEU A 238 24.08 -11.86 4.09
N LEU A 239 24.61 -10.69 3.75
CA LEU A 239 25.47 -9.88 4.62
C LEU A 239 24.91 -8.47 4.68
N ASP A 240 24.82 -7.93 5.89
CA ASP A 240 24.46 -6.53 6.12
C ASP A 240 25.71 -5.62 6.14
N CYS A 241 26.87 -6.18 6.45
CA CYS A 241 28.13 -5.45 6.50
C CYS A 241 28.64 -5.13 5.08
N PRO A 242 29.04 -3.89 4.78
CA PRO A 242 29.70 -3.57 3.52
C PRO A 242 31.09 -4.22 3.45
N LEU A 243 31.51 -4.60 2.24
CA LEU A 243 32.80 -5.20 1.94
C LEU A 243 33.81 -4.13 1.50
N GLU A 244 34.11 -3.20 2.40
CA GLU A 244 35.04 -2.10 2.16
C GLU A 244 35.87 -1.78 3.40
N TYR A 245 36.92 -0.98 3.23
CA TYR A 245 37.72 -0.49 4.35
C TYR A 245 36.88 0.38 5.27
N LYS A 246 36.79 -0.01 6.54
CA LYS A 246 36.04 0.73 7.57
C LYS A 246 36.97 1.66 8.32
N LYS A 247 36.56 2.92 8.43
CA LYS A 247 37.20 3.90 9.31
C LYS A 247 36.72 3.69 10.75
N GLY A 248 37.54 4.06 11.72
CA GLY A 248 37.16 4.05 13.12
C GLY A 248 35.97 4.99 13.38
N GLU A 249 35.04 4.57 14.23
CA GLU A 249 33.89 5.40 14.65
C GLU A 249 34.32 6.57 15.54
N SER A 250 35.44 6.41 16.25
CA SER A 250 36.08 7.47 17.03
C SER A 250 36.92 8.41 16.15
N GLN A 251 37.17 9.63 16.64
CA GLN A 251 38.04 10.59 15.97
C GLN A 251 39.42 9.96 15.71
N THR A 252 39.65 9.59 14.46
CA THR A 252 40.88 8.96 14.00
C THR A 252 41.61 9.98 13.14
N ASN A 253 42.63 10.61 13.72
CA ASN A 253 43.49 11.56 13.01
C ASN A 253 44.81 10.85 12.71
N VAL A 254 45.17 10.80 11.42
CA VAL A 254 46.41 10.17 10.96
C VAL A 254 47.31 11.25 10.40
N GLU A 255 48.42 11.53 11.07
CA GLU A 255 49.44 12.48 10.60
C GLU A 255 50.58 11.71 9.94
N ILE A 256 50.85 12.02 8.68
CA ILE A 256 51.87 11.34 7.88
C ILE A 256 53.06 12.28 7.73
N THR A 257 54.19 11.90 8.33
CA THR A 257 55.43 12.70 8.32
C THR A 257 56.54 12.07 7.49
N LYS A 258 56.57 10.73 7.37
CA LYS A 258 57.55 9.98 6.56
C LYS A 258 56.89 9.36 5.34
N GLU A 259 57.64 9.28 4.25
CA GLU A 259 57.18 8.66 3.00
C GLU A 259 56.88 7.15 3.18
N GLU A 260 57.63 6.46 4.06
CA GLU A 260 57.40 5.04 4.37
C GLU A 260 56.05 4.76 5.05
N ASP A 261 55.52 5.73 5.81
CA ASP A 261 54.27 5.55 6.55
C ASP A 261 53.05 5.59 5.62
N TRP A 262 53.17 6.21 4.45
CA TRP A 262 52.14 6.17 3.41
C TRP A 262 51.91 4.74 2.90
N ASN A 263 53.00 4.01 2.63
CA ASN A 263 52.92 2.62 2.15
C ASN A 263 52.35 1.68 3.21
N ARG A 264 52.62 1.94 4.50
CA ARG A 264 52.04 1.15 5.60
C ARG A 264 50.52 1.31 5.69
N LEU A 265 49.99 2.52 5.49
CA LEU A 265 48.54 2.75 5.51
C LEU A 265 47.83 2.01 4.37
N LEU A 266 48.40 2.05 3.16
CA LEU A 266 47.88 1.29 2.02
C LEU A 266 47.86 -0.22 2.30
N GLN A 267 48.89 -0.75 2.96
CA GLN A 267 48.94 -2.17 3.37
C GLN A 267 47.85 -2.51 4.38
N ILE A 268 47.61 -1.63 5.37
CA ILE A 268 46.56 -1.82 6.38
C ILE A 268 45.17 -1.86 5.73
N GLU A 269 44.90 -1.00 4.75
CA GLU A 269 43.64 -1.01 4.01
C GLU A 269 43.43 -2.36 3.31
N GLU A 270 44.45 -2.88 2.63
CA GLU A 270 44.38 -4.19 1.99
C GLU A 270 44.23 -5.34 3.00
N GLU A 271 44.95 -5.30 4.12
CA GLU A 271 44.90 -6.33 5.16
C GLU A 271 43.53 -6.41 5.81
N GLN A 272 42.90 -5.27 6.10
CA GLN A 272 41.56 -5.23 6.68
C GLN A 272 40.53 -5.83 5.73
N VAL A 273 40.61 -5.50 4.44
CA VAL A 273 39.72 -6.09 3.42
C VAL A 273 39.96 -7.60 3.31
N LYS A 274 41.22 -8.06 3.28
CA LYS A 274 41.56 -9.50 3.27
C LYS A 274 41.03 -10.22 4.51
N MET A 275 41.11 -9.61 5.69
CA MET A 275 40.55 -10.17 6.92
C MET A 275 39.04 -10.37 6.82
N ILE A 276 38.29 -9.38 6.34
CA ILE A 276 36.83 -9.48 6.16
C ILE A 276 36.46 -10.65 5.25
N PHE A 277 37.17 -10.82 4.12
CA PHE A 277 36.95 -11.96 3.23
C PHE A 277 37.32 -13.30 3.88
N GLY A 278 38.40 -13.33 4.66
CA GLY A 278 38.86 -14.52 5.38
C GLY A 278 37.84 -15.04 6.41
N THR A 279 37.25 -14.16 7.22
CA THR A 279 36.19 -14.53 8.17
C THR A 279 34.92 -14.99 7.45
N THR A 280 34.55 -14.32 6.36
CA THR A 280 33.34 -14.64 5.59
C THR A 280 33.44 -16.02 4.92
N LEU A 281 34.60 -16.35 4.34
CA LEU A 281 34.87 -17.66 3.73
C LEU A 281 34.99 -18.79 4.76
N PHE A 282 35.37 -18.49 6.02
CA PHE A 282 35.43 -19.49 7.08
C PHE A 282 34.04 -19.97 7.50
N VAL A 283 33.04 -19.10 7.48
CA VAL A 283 31.63 -19.44 7.75
C VAL A 283 31.09 -20.41 6.69
N GLU A 284 31.50 -20.26 5.42
CA GLU A 284 31.12 -21.14 4.31
C GLU A 284 31.69 -22.58 4.42
N ARG A 285 32.71 -22.79 5.26
CA ARG A 285 33.30 -24.12 5.50
C ARG A 285 32.65 -24.89 6.65
N TRP A 286 31.83 -24.23 7.46
CA TRP A 286 31.17 -24.81 8.63
C TRP A 286 29.67 -25.09 8.42
N LEU A 287 29.07 -24.55 7.36
CA LEU A 287 27.71 -24.83 6.88
C LEU A 287 27.77 -25.82 5.70
#